data_AF-A0A952VXZ1-F1
#
_entry.id   AF-A0A952VXZ1-F1
#
_cell.length_a   1.000
_cell.length_b   1.000
_cell.length_c   1.000
_cell.angle_alpha   90.00
_cell.angle_beta   90.00
_cell.angle_gamma   90.00
#
_symmetry.space_group_name_H-M   'P 1'
#
loop_
_entity.id
_entity.type
_entity.pdbx_description
1 polymer ?
#
loop_
_entity_poly.entity_id
_entity_poly.type
_entity_poly.pdbx_seq_one_letter_code
_entity_poly.pdbx_strand_id
1 'polypeptide(L)' 'MCFAACVWAKMAKIVYACRIEDADKVGIRQIPIPSSLMNQLRRSNVDLVVDVLRDEGVKLFDAWRRKSMGSGV' A
#
# COMPACT_ATOMS: atom_id res chain seq x y z
N MET A 1 -1.51 4.67 -9.22
CA MET A 1 -0.59 5.83 -9.35
C MET A 1 0.80 5.50 -8.83
N CYS A 2 0.98 5.26 -7.53
CA CYS A 2 2.32 5.13 -6.91
C CYS A 2 3.21 4.03 -7.50
N PHE A 3 2.63 2.88 -7.88
CA PHE A 3 3.39 1.83 -8.57
C PHE A 3 4.03 2.31 -9.88
N ALA A 4 3.28 3.05 -10.71
CA ALA A 4 3.80 3.60 -11.96
C ALA A 4 4.93 4.62 -11.71
N ALA A 5 4.82 5.42 -10.64
CA ALA A 5 5.90 6.32 -10.23
C ALA A 5 7.18 5.56 -9.84
N CYS A 6 7.08 4.47 -9.08
CA CYS A 6 8.23 3.63 -8.74
C CYS A 6 8.91 3.05 -9.98
N VAL A 7 8.10 2.62 -10.95
CA VAL A 7 8.58 2.12 -12.23
C VAL A 7 9.31 3.19 -13.03
N TRP A 8 8.78 4.42 -13.11
CA TRP A 8 9.46 5.52 -13.81
C TRP A 8 10.77 5.92 -13.12
N ALA A 9 10.81 5.82 -11.80
CA ALA A 9 12.02 6.00 -11.00
C ALA A 9 13.03 4.85 -11.15
N LYS A 10 12.74 3.83 -11.97
CA LYS A 10 13.58 2.64 -12.20
C LYS A 10 13.90 1.87 -10.91
N MET A 11 12.97 1.84 -9.96
CA MET A 11 13.11 1.06 -8.74
C MET A 11 13.21 -0.43 -9.09
N ALA A 12 14.24 -1.11 -8.58
CA ALA A 12 14.40 -2.55 -8.77
C ALA A 12 13.54 -3.38 -7.80
N LYS A 13 13.18 -2.80 -6.65
CA LYS A 13 12.46 -3.48 -5.58
C LYS A 13 11.48 -2.53 -4.89
N ILE A 14 10.31 -3.04 -4.53
CA ILE A 14 9.33 -2.35 -3.69
C ILE A 14 9.04 -3.26 -2.50
N VAL A 15 9.22 -2.72 -1.30
CA VAL A 15 8.94 -3.41 -0.03
C VAL A 15 7.83 -2.66 0.67
N TYR A 16 6.78 -3.36 1.11
CA TYR A 16 5.66 -2.73 1.80
C TYR A 16 5.03 -3.64 2.85
N ALA A 17 4.44 -3.00 3.86
CA ALA A 17 3.82 -3.66 5.01
C ALA A 17 2.36 -4.02 4.76
N CYS A 18 1.49 -3.00 4.64
CA CYS A 18 0.05 -3.17 4.53
C CYS A 18 -0.39 -3.51 3.11
N ARG A 19 -1.47 -4.30 3.00
CA ARG A 19 -2.13 -4.58 1.72
C ARG A 19 -3.21 -3.54 1.42
N ILE A 20 -3.75 -3.59 0.20
CA ILE A 20 -4.88 -2.74 -0.20
C ILE A 20 -6.08 -2.97 0.72
N GLU A 21 -6.36 -4.22 1.08
CA GLU A 21 -7.50 -4.56 1.94
C GLU A 21 -7.37 -3.98 3.35
N ASP A 22 -6.15 -3.76 3.84
CA ASP A 22 -5.92 -3.13 5.15
C ASP A 22 -6.22 -1.62 5.10
N ALA A 23 -5.85 -0.98 4.00
CA ALA A 23 -6.12 0.44 3.75
C ALA A 23 -7.64 0.68 3.56
N ASP A 24 -8.34 -0.22 2.87
CA ASP A 24 -9.78 -0.14 2.65
C ASP A 24 -10.57 -0.20 3.98
N LYS A 25 -10.15 -1.07 4.91
CA LYS A 25 -10.77 -1.19 6.26
C LYS A 25 -10.71 0.08 7.10
N VAL A 26 -9.75 0.96 6.81
CA VAL A 26 -9.59 2.24 7.51
C VAL A 26 -10.02 3.44 6.68
N GLY A 27 -10.58 3.22 5.48
CA GLY A 27 -11.14 4.28 4.64
C GLY A 27 -10.10 5.10 3.87
N ILE A 28 -8.88 4.58 3.69
CA ILE A 28 -7.88 5.22 2.83
C ILE A 28 -8.33 5.07 1.37
N ARG A 29 -8.51 6.19 0.68
CA ARG A 29 -8.95 6.19 -0.72
C ARG A 29 -7.79 5.87 -1.66
N GLN A 30 -7.93 4.80 -2.43
CA GLN A 30 -6.98 4.41 -3.47
C GLN A 30 -7.67 3.58 -4.56
N ILE A 31 -6.96 3.39 -5.68
CA ILE A 31 -7.45 2.52 -6.76
C ILE A 31 -7.29 1.05 -6.30
N PRO A 32 -8.32 0.20 -6.41
CA PRO A 32 -8.28 -1.19 -5.94
C PRO A 32 -7.56 -2.12 -6.93
N ILE A 33 -6.33 -1.75 -7.33
CA ILE A 33 -5.47 -2.54 -8.21
C ILE A 33 -4.15 -2.78 -7.46
N PRO A 34 -3.86 -4.03 -7.04
CA PRO A 34 -2.65 -4.33 -6.29
C PRO A 34 -1.39 -4.19 -7.15
N SER A 35 -0.27 -3.83 -6.51
CA SER A 35 1.04 -3.69 -7.16
C SER A 35 1.45 -4.95 -7.91
N SER A 36 1.11 -6.14 -7.40
CA SER A 36 1.37 -7.43 -8.07
C SER A 36 0.68 -7.53 -9.44
N LEU A 37 -0.60 -7.16 -9.52
CA LEU A 37 -1.34 -7.13 -10.78
C LEU A 37 -0.76 -6.09 -11.74
N MET A 38 -0.41 -4.90 -11.24
CA MET A 38 0.24 -3.88 -12.08
C MET A 38 1.60 -4.34 -12.61
N ASN A 39 2.38 -5.04 -11.79
CA ASN A 39 3.69 -5.58 -12.18
C ASN A 39 3.55 -6.64 -13.28
N GLN A 40 2.56 -7.52 -13.15
CA GLN A 40 2.23 -8.54 -14.15
C GLN A 40 1.77 -7.90 -15.47
N LEU A 41 0.79 -6.97 -15.42
CA LEU A 41 0.24 -6.33 -16.61
C LEU A 41 1.29 -5.55 -17.40
N ARG A 42 2.23 -4.91 -16.70
CA ARG A 42 3.34 -4.18 -17.33
C ARG A 42 4.47 -5.09 -17.84
N ARG A 43 4.50 -6.37 -17.46
CA ARG A 43 5.66 -7.27 -17.66
C ARG A 43 6.94 -6.67 -17.09
N SER A 44 6.83 -6.16 -15.86
CA SER A 44 7.91 -5.45 -15.18
C SER A 44 8.70 -6.41 -14.28
N ASN A 45 10.02 -6.19 -14.17
CA ASN A 45 10.93 -7.00 -13.35
C ASN A 45 11.13 -6.42 -11.94
N VAL A 46 10.14 -5.71 -11.41
CA VAL A 46 10.24 -5.13 -10.06
C VAL A 46 10.02 -6.26 -9.06
N ASP A 47 10.96 -6.45 -8.14
CA ASP A 47 10.82 -7.38 -7.03
C ASP A 47 9.85 -6.80 -5.98
N LEU A 48 8.81 -7.56 -5.64
CA LEU A 48 7.79 -7.14 -4.68
C LEU A 48 7.93 -7.99 -3.41
N VAL A 49 8.34 -7.34 -2.32
CA VAL A 49 8.36 -7.96 -1.00
C VAL A 49 7.19 -7.43 -0.19
N VAL A 50 6.26 -8.32 0.12
CA VAL A 50 4.97 -8.00 0.72
C VAL A 50 4.93 -8.43 2.19
N ASP A 51 3.97 -7.89 2.94
CA ASP A 51 3.68 -8.25 4.33
C ASP A 51 4.83 -8.02 5.32
N VAL A 52 5.80 -7.16 5.01
CA VAL A 52 6.94 -6.87 5.89
C VAL A 52 6.46 -6.03 7.09
N LEU A 53 6.49 -6.62 8.29
CA LEU A 53 5.96 -6.00 9.52
C LEU A 53 4.50 -5.55 9.35
N ARG A 54 3.68 -6.39 8.69
CA ARG A 54 2.28 -6.07 8.41
C ARG A 54 1.48 -5.82 9.69
N ASP A 55 1.70 -6.61 10.74
CA ASP A 55 0.97 -6.47 12.00
C ASP A 55 1.24 -5.10 12.66
N GLU A 56 2.48 -4.61 12.59
CA GLU A 56 2.86 -3.26 13.03
C GLU A 56 2.23 -2.19 12.14
N GLY A 57 2.24 -2.38 10.82
CA GLY A 57 1.61 -1.47 9.87
C GLY A 57 0.10 -1.31 10.10
N VAL A 58 -0.60 -2.43 10.35
CA VAL A 58 -2.04 -2.42 10.66
C VAL A 58 -2.32 -1.69 11.98
N LYS A 59 -1.48 -1.87 13.02
CA LYS A 59 -1.59 -1.10 14.27
C LYS A 59 -1.48 0.41 14.04
N LEU A 60 -0.63 0.86 13.10
CA LEU A 60 -0.53 2.27 12.72
C LEU A 60 -1.80 2.77 12.03
N PHE A 61 -2.38 1.97 11.12
CA PHE A 61 -3.66 2.30 10.49
C PHE A 61 -4.80 2.42 11.51
N ASP A 62 -4.85 1.51 12.49
CA ASP A 62 -5.83 1.57 13.58
C ASP A 62 -5.61 2.80 14.49
N ALA A 63 -4.37 3.14 14.80
CA ALA A 63 -4.04 4.36 15.54
C ALA A 63 -4.47 5.62 14.78
N TRP A 64 -4.22 5.66 13.47
CA TRP A 64 -4.65 6.76 12.61
C TRP A 64 -6.18 6.88 12.57
N ARG A 65 -6.89 5.78 12.31
CA ARG A 65 -8.36 5.74 12.27
C ARG A 65 -8.98 6.24 13.57
N ARG A 66 -8.46 5.82 14.73
CA ARG A 66 -8.94 6.28 16.04
C ARG A 66 -8.78 7.80 16.21
N LYS A 67 -7.67 8.38 15.75
CA LYS A 67 -7.45 9.83 15.80
C LYS A 67 -8.37 10.58 14.83
N SER A 68 -8.52 10.08 13.61
CA SER A 68 -9.38 10.68 12.59
C SER A 68 -10.87 10.67 12.97
N MET A 69 -11.33 9.72 13.80
CA MET A 69 -12.70 9.71 14.33
C MET A 69 -12.89 10.56 15.60
N GLY A 70 -11.81 10.99 16.26
CA GLY A 70 -11.85 11.88 17.43
C GLY A 70 -11.70 13.37 17.08
N SER A 71 -11.20 13.68 15.89
CA SER A 71 -11.15 15.03 15.33
C SER A 71 -12.35 15.23 14.42
N GLY A 72 -13.51 15.53 14.99
CA GLY A 72 -14.64 16.05 14.21
C GLY A 72 -14.22 17.35 13.52
N VAL A 73 -13.88 17.24 12.24
CA VAL A 73 -13.91 18.30 11.24
C VAL A 73 -14.85 17.83 10.15
#